data_AF-A0A9P0LW46-F1
#
_entry.id   AF-A0A9P0LW46-F1
#
_cell.length_a   1.000
_cell.length_b   1.000
_cell.length_c   1.000
_cell.angle_alpha   90.00
_cell.angle_beta   90.00
_cell.angle_gamma   90.00
#
_symmetry.space_group_name_H-M   'P 1'
#
loop_
_entity.id
_entity.type
_entity.pdbx_description
1 polymer ?
#
loop_
_entity_poly.entity_id
_entity_poly.type
_entity_poly.pdbx_seq_one_letter_code
_entity_poly.pdbx_strand_id
1 'polypeptide(L)'
;MENIYYIDVTSGDDLLSCIFLLDNYLEGKNIRLLVVDSITQPLKTMEIKVRLGLINKLFQQLRILASQFDLAVILTNDLTTRVNERESIIASSFGDSFYHMVNSRIIFSKNDATFHGRLLKSISNVQVEADFYL
;
A
#
# COMPACT_ATOMS: atom_id res chain seq x y z
N MET A 1 -17.83 14.36 7.16
CA MET A 1 -16.45 13.83 7.15
C MET A 1 -15.52 14.95 7.60
N GLU A 2 -15.50 15.33 8.88
CA GLU A 2 -14.83 16.56 9.32
C GLU A 2 -13.35 16.39 9.71
N ASN A 3 -12.78 15.18 9.63
CA ASN A 3 -11.37 14.91 9.96
C ASN A 3 -10.73 13.93 8.96
N ILE A 4 -11.20 13.96 7.70
CA ILE A 4 -10.65 13.17 6.60
C ILE A 4 -10.12 14.15 5.57
N TYR A 5 -8.81 14.12 5.38
CA TYR A 5 -8.14 14.91 4.34
C TYR A 5 -7.89 14.02 3.15
N TYR A 6 -8.20 14.51 1.96
CA TYR A 6 -8.09 13.78 0.71
C TYR A 6 -7.23 14.56 -0.27
N ILE A 7 -6.33 13.86 -0.94
CA ILE A 7 -5.47 14.38 -2.01
C ILE A 7 -5.60 13.39 -3.17
N ASP A 8 -5.99 13.90 -4.33
CA ASP A 8 -5.99 13.11 -5.57
C ASP A 8 -4.59 13.11 -6.18
N VAL A 9 -4.15 11.95 -6.66
CA VAL A 9 -2.79 11.71 -7.14
C VAL A 9 -2.86 10.97 -8.46
N THR A 10 -2.37 11.62 -9.52
CA THR A 10 -2.53 11.11 -10.90
C THR A 10 -1.27 10.49 -11.49
N SER A 11 -0.09 10.74 -10.90
CA SER A 11 1.19 10.24 -11.40
C SER A 11 2.13 9.81 -10.28
N GLY A 12 3.14 9.01 -10.61
CA GLY A 12 4.17 8.60 -9.66
C GLY A 12 4.95 9.78 -9.09
N ASP A 13 5.22 10.80 -9.89
CA ASP A 13 5.93 12.00 -9.44
C ASP A 13 5.07 12.84 -8.48
N ASP A 14 3.76 12.93 -8.75
CA ASP A 14 2.79 13.56 -7.83
C ASP A 14 2.77 12.79 -6.50
N LEU A 15 2.68 11.45 -6.56
CA LEU A 15 2.65 10.60 -5.37
C LEU A 15 3.89 10.83 -4.50
N LEU A 16 5.06 10.85 -5.12
CA LEU A 16 6.32 11.06 -4.42
C LEU A 16 6.35 12.45 -3.79
N SER A 17 6.02 13.48 -4.56
CA SER A 17 6.00 14.88 -4.11
C SER A 17 5.02 15.07 -2.95
N CYS A 18 3.81 14.54 -3.05
CA CYS A 18 2.82 14.57 -1.98
C CYS A 18 3.37 13.96 -0.69
N ILE A 19 3.96 12.76 -0.76
CA ILE A 19 4.51 12.09 0.42
C ILE A 19 5.69 12.85 1.03
N PHE A 20 6.54 13.51 0.25
CA PHE A 20 7.59 14.37 0.81
C PHE A 20 7.03 15.63 1.48
N LEU A 21 5.95 16.21 0.96
CA LEU A 21 5.30 17.37 1.55
C LEU A 21 4.49 17.05 2.81
N LEU A 22 4.18 15.77 3.05
CA LEU A 22 3.42 15.36 4.25
C LEU A 22 4.15 15.69 5.55
N ASP A 23 5.48 15.72 5.56
CA ASP A 23 6.25 16.03 6.78
C ASP A 23 5.83 17.39 7.37
N ASN A 24 5.88 18.44 6.55
CA ASN A 24 5.42 19.77 6.93
C ASN A 24 3.91 19.83 7.16
N TYR A 25 3.12 19.07 6.39
CA TYR A 25 1.67 19.11 6.50
C TYR A 25 1.14 18.50 7.80
N LEU A 26 1.79 17.44 8.28
CA LEU A 26 1.42 16.71 9.49
C LEU A 26 1.83 17.46 10.76
N GLU A 27 2.77 18.40 10.66
CA GLU A 27 3.22 19.21 11.79
C GLU A 27 2.05 19.96 12.46
N GLY A 28 1.92 19.82 13.78
CA GLY A 28 0.83 20.42 14.55
C GLY A 28 -0.54 19.77 14.36
N LYS A 29 -0.68 18.71 13.55
CA LYS A 29 -1.94 17.98 13.36
C LYS A 29 -1.94 16.64 14.10
N ASN A 30 -3.10 16.25 14.61
CA ASN A 30 -3.30 14.94 15.24
C ASN A 30 -3.84 13.92 14.22
N ILE A 31 -3.02 13.60 13.21
CA ILE A 31 -3.36 12.59 12.19
C ILE A 31 -2.69 11.26 12.57
N ARG A 32 -3.49 10.20 12.71
CA ARG A 32 -3.03 8.87 13.17
C ARG A 32 -3.00 7.80 12.08
N LEU A 33 -3.54 8.11 10.90
CA LEU A 33 -3.68 7.17 9.80
C LEU A 33 -3.41 7.87 8.46
N LEU A 34 -2.53 7.28 7.67
CA LEU A 34 -2.29 7.62 6.27
C LEU A 34 -2.70 6.42 5.41
N VAL A 35 -3.56 6.64 4.42
CA VAL A 35 -3.97 5.63 3.46
C VAL A 35 -3.55 6.07 2.07
N VAL A 36 -2.87 5.19 1.32
CA VAL A 36 -2.60 5.35 -0.11
C VAL A 36 -3.42 4.30 -0.85
N ASP A 37 -4.45 4.75 -1.56
CA ASP A 37 -5.40 3.89 -2.27
C ASP A 37 -5.53 4.28 -3.75
N SER A 38 -4.91 3.58 -4.72
CA SER A 38 -3.91 2.52 -4.58
C SER A 38 -2.52 2.99 -5.01
N ILE A 39 -1.47 2.38 -4.45
CA ILE A 39 -0.08 2.68 -4.87
C ILE A 39 0.18 2.26 -6.33
N THR A 40 -0.61 1.32 -6.84
CA THR A 40 -0.43 0.74 -8.18
C THR A 40 -0.76 1.75 -9.28
N GLN A 41 -1.87 2.47 -9.12
CA GLN A 41 -2.43 3.28 -10.19
C GLN A 41 -1.47 4.38 -10.69
N PRO A 42 -0.83 5.20 -9.83
CA PRO A 42 0.07 6.26 -10.29
C PRO A 42 1.40 5.73 -10.87
N LEU A 43 1.77 4.50 -10.53
CA LEU A 43 3.07 3.89 -10.90
C LEU A 43 2.98 2.97 -12.13
N LYS A 44 1.77 2.67 -12.61
CA LYS A 44 1.52 1.65 -13.63
C LYS A 44 2.17 1.98 -14.99
N THR A 45 2.18 3.25 -15.36
CA THR A 45 2.69 3.75 -16.65
C THR A 45 4.19 4.04 -16.66
N MET A 46 4.85 3.99 -15.49
CA MET A 46 6.28 4.30 -15.38
C MET A 46 7.16 3.16 -15.88
N GLU A 47 8.31 3.52 -16.45
CA GLU A 47 9.35 2.55 -16.78
C GLU A 47 9.82 1.78 -15.53
N ILE A 48 10.11 0.49 -15.70
CA ILE A 48 10.44 -0.42 -14.60
C ILE A 48 11.58 0.11 -13.73
N LYS A 49 12.68 0.60 -14.33
CA LYS A 49 13.84 1.08 -13.58
C LYS A 49 13.50 2.30 -12.71
N VAL A 50 12.79 3.28 -13.30
CA VAL A 50 12.35 4.49 -12.60
C VAL A 50 11.40 4.10 -11.47
N ARG A 51 10.44 3.23 -11.78
CA ARG A 51 9.47 2.70 -10.82
C ARG A 51 10.16 2.07 -9.61
N LEU A 52 11.09 1.13 -9.80
CA LEU A 52 11.83 0.50 -8.68
C LEU A 52 12.52 1.54 -7.77
N GLY A 53 13.15 2.57 -8.35
CA GLY A 53 13.82 3.62 -7.60
C GLY A 53 12.85 4.50 -6.80
N LEU A 54 11.74 4.88 -7.42
CA LEU A 54 10.70 5.69 -6.78
C LEU A 54 10.09 4.96 -5.58
N ILE A 55 9.79 3.68 -5.74
CA ILE A 55 9.20 2.85 -4.70
C ILE A 55 10.07 2.77 -3.46
N ASN A 56 11.38 2.57 -3.66
CA ASN A 56 12.32 2.52 -2.55
C ASN A 56 12.33 3.84 -1.76
N LYS A 57 12.33 4.98 -2.46
CA LYS A 57 12.23 6.30 -1.83
C LYS A 57 10.90 6.48 -1.10
N LEU A 58 9.81 6.02 -1.71
CA LEU A 58 8.46 6.09 -1.15
C LEU A 58 8.36 5.35 0.18
N PHE A 59 8.75 4.06 0.22
CA PHE A 59 8.70 3.25 1.44
C PHE A 59 9.63 3.79 2.52
N GLN A 60 10.81 4.31 2.16
CA GLN A 60 11.70 4.95 3.11
C GLN A 60 11.04 6.18 3.74
N GLN A 61 10.46 7.06 2.93
CA GLN A 61 9.80 8.27 3.43
C GLN A 61 8.56 7.93 4.28
N LEU A 62 7.73 6.99 3.84
CA LEU A 62 6.58 6.52 4.62
C LEU A 62 7.00 5.94 5.98
N ARG A 63 8.12 5.23 6.05
CA ARG A 63 8.66 4.72 7.31
C ARG A 63 9.14 5.83 8.24
N ILE A 64 9.76 6.87 7.69
CA ILE A 64 10.16 8.07 8.46
C ILE A 64 8.91 8.74 9.03
N LEU A 65 7.91 9.02 8.20
CA LEU A 65 6.65 9.65 8.63
C LEU A 65 5.92 8.81 9.69
N ALA A 66 5.82 7.49 9.48
CA ALA A 66 5.23 6.54 10.43
C ALA A 66 5.89 6.65 11.82
N SER A 67 7.22 6.68 11.85
CA SER A 67 7.98 6.76 13.09
C SER A 67 7.95 8.14 13.74
N GLN A 68 7.99 9.21 12.95
CA GLN A 68 8.10 10.58 13.45
C GLN A 68 6.77 11.07 14.04
N PHE A 69 5.66 10.71 13.42
CA PHE A 69 4.33 11.19 13.79
C PHE A 69 3.48 10.12 14.51
N ASP A 70 4.04 8.94 14.80
CA ASP A 70 3.31 7.80 15.39
C ASP A 70 2.02 7.49 14.61
N LEU A 71 2.14 7.44 13.28
CA LEU A 71 1.02 7.20 12.36
C LEU A 71 1.07 5.79 11.78
N ALA A 72 -0.10 5.20 11.58
CA ALA A 72 -0.24 3.97 10.81
C ALA A 72 -0.28 4.30 9.32
N VAL A 73 0.50 3.57 8.51
CA VAL A 73 0.47 3.67 7.05
C VAL A 73 -0.22 2.43 6.48
N ILE A 74 -1.27 2.63 5.69
CA ILE A 74 -1.93 1.59 4.91
C ILE A 74 -1.69 1.88 3.43
N LEU A 75 -1.21 0.88 2.70
CA LEU A 75 -1.07 0.92 1.25
C LEU A 75 -1.97 -0.15 0.67
N THR A 76 -2.88 0.22 -0.24
CA THR A 76 -3.58 -0.76 -1.07
C THR A 76 -2.82 -0.94 -2.38
N ASN A 77 -2.96 -2.14 -2.95
CA ASN A 77 -2.25 -2.54 -4.14
C ASN A 77 -3.12 -3.51 -4.92
N ASP A 78 -3.11 -3.39 -6.24
CA ASP A 78 -3.93 -4.23 -7.09
C ASP A 78 -3.29 -5.62 -7.25
N LEU A 79 -4.15 -6.63 -7.42
CA LEU A 79 -3.74 -7.96 -7.83
C LEU A 79 -3.79 -8.06 -9.36
N THR A 80 -2.85 -8.81 -9.93
CA THR A 80 -2.78 -9.14 -11.35
C THR A 80 -2.67 -10.64 -11.52
N THR A 81 -2.86 -11.09 -12.75
CA THR A 81 -2.70 -12.49 -13.12
C THR A 81 -1.38 -12.66 -13.84
N ARG A 82 -0.46 -13.43 -13.25
CA ARG A 82 0.75 -13.87 -13.94
C ARG A 82 0.43 -15.18 -14.67
N VAL A 83 0.49 -15.12 -15.99
CA VAL A 83 0.29 -16.28 -16.85
C VAL A 83 1.65 -16.82 -17.26
N ASN A 84 1.89 -18.12 -17.03
CA ASN A 84 3.02 -18.84 -17.58
C ASN A 84 2.49 -20.00 -18.46
N GLU A 85 3.38 -20.77 -19.10
CA GLU A 85 2.98 -21.86 -20.01
C GLU A 85 2.16 -22.99 -19.34
N ARG A 86 2.18 -23.08 -18.00
CA ARG A 86 1.61 -24.19 -17.23
C ARG A 86 0.42 -23.80 -16.35
N GLU A 87 0.36 -22.56 -15.90
CA GLU A 87 -0.60 -22.07 -14.91
C GLU A 87 -0.81 -20.56 -14.97
N SER A 88 -1.91 -20.15 -14.35
CA SER A 88 -2.31 -18.77 -14.14
C SER A 88 -2.39 -18.52 -12.65
N ILE A 89 -1.51 -17.68 -12.11
CA ILE A 89 -1.42 -17.40 -10.67
C ILE A 89 -1.78 -15.95 -10.38
N ILE A 90 -2.52 -15.74 -9.29
CA ILE A 90 -2.78 -14.41 -8.75
C ILE A 90 -1.46 -13.90 -8.13
N ALA A 91 -1.04 -12.72 -8.55
CA ALA A 91 0.18 -12.06 -8.11
C ALA A 91 -0.10 -10.59 -7.73
N SER A 92 0.76 -9.98 -6.93
CA SER A 92 0.74 -8.52 -6.76
C SER A 92 1.11 -7.82 -8.07
N SER A 93 0.39 -6.76 -8.43
CA SER A 93 0.72 -5.89 -9.56
C SER A 93 2.15 -5.32 -9.50
N PHE A 94 2.68 -5.21 -8.29
CA PHE A 94 4.01 -4.66 -8.02
C PHE A 94 5.13 -5.71 -7.99
N GLY A 95 4.76 -6.98 -8.17
CA GLY A 95 5.66 -8.10 -7.91
C GLY A 95 6.00 -8.24 -6.42
N ASP A 96 6.91 -9.17 -6.16
CA ASP A 96 7.18 -9.64 -4.79
C ASP A 96 8.37 -8.91 -4.15
N SER A 97 9.12 -8.13 -4.94
CA SER A 97 10.34 -7.43 -4.54
C SER A 97 10.13 -6.38 -3.45
N PHE A 98 8.90 -6.01 -3.10
CA PHE A 98 8.63 -4.98 -2.10
C PHE A 98 8.00 -5.53 -0.82
N TYR A 99 7.67 -6.83 -0.79
CA TYR A 99 7.03 -7.46 0.36
C TYR A 99 7.89 -7.48 1.62
N HIS A 100 9.21 -7.38 1.46
CA HIS A 100 10.12 -7.27 2.60
C HIS A 100 10.08 -5.87 3.25
N MET A 101 9.63 -4.85 2.52
CA MET A 101 9.55 -3.46 3.00
C MET A 101 8.30 -3.17 3.85
N VAL A 102 7.33 -4.09 3.87
CA VAL A 102 6.08 -3.97 4.66
C VAL A 102 6.07 -4.90 5.87
N ASN A 103 5.54 -4.41 6.98
CA ASN A 103 5.48 -5.14 8.25
C ASN A 103 4.36 -6.20 8.27
N SER A 104 3.22 -5.86 7.68
CA SER A 104 2.04 -6.72 7.61
C SER A 104 1.45 -6.71 6.22
N ARG A 105 0.85 -7.83 5.80
CA ARG A 105 0.16 -7.97 4.51
C ARG A 105 -1.12 -8.75 4.70
N ILE A 106 -2.22 -8.16 4.25
CA ILE A 106 -3.53 -8.80 4.24
C ILE A 106 -3.95 -8.95 2.78
N ILE A 107 -4.38 -10.14 2.40
CA ILE A 107 -5.06 -10.35 1.13
C ILE A 107 -6.55 -10.46 1.38
N PHE A 108 -7.32 -9.78 0.55
CA PHE A 108 -8.77 -9.85 0.58
C PHE A 108 -9.26 -10.65 -0.61
N SER A 109 -10.24 -11.52 -0.36
CA SER A 109 -11.00 -12.22 -1.40
C SER A 109 -12.48 -12.16 -1.07
N LYS A 110 -13.31 -12.45 -2.07
CA LYS A 110 -14.76 -12.50 -1.92
C LYS A 110 -15.25 -13.83 -2.46
N ASN A 111 -16.10 -14.50 -1.70
CA ASN A 111 -16.84 -15.67 -2.15
C ASN A 111 -18.32 -15.44 -1.83
N ASP A 112 -19.15 -15.45 -2.87
CA ASP A 112 -20.58 -15.11 -2.78
C ASP A 112 -20.83 -13.77 -2.06
N ALA A 113 -21.49 -13.81 -0.90
CA ALA A 113 -21.81 -12.66 -0.07
C ALA A 113 -20.79 -12.40 1.05
N THR A 114 -19.76 -13.25 1.18
CA THR A 114 -18.79 -13.19 2.28
C THR A 114 -17.46 -12.65 1.77
N PHE A 115 -16.89 -11.72 2.54
CA PHE A 115 -15.53 -11.26 2.32
C PHE A 115 -14.58 -11.98 3.27
N HIS A 116 -13.41 -12.34 2.76
CA HIS A 116 -12.39 -13.06 3.51
C HIS A 116 -11.13 -12.21 3.55
N GLY A 117 -10.55 -12.05 4.74
CA GLY A 117 -9.25 -11.42 4.94
C GLY A 117 -8.26 -12.46 5.47
N ARG A 118 -7.11 -12.60 4.81
CA ARG A 118 -6.02 -13.50 5.25
C ARG A 118 -4.75 -12.70 5.48
N LEU A 119 -4.18 -12.83 6.67
CA LEU A 119 -2.89 -12.24 7.01
C LEU A 119 -1.74 -13.09 6.43
N LEU A 120 -1.17 -12.64 5.30
CA LEU A 120 -0.08 -13.35 4.60
C LEU A 120 1.30 -13.17 5.24
N LYS A 121 1.50 -12.06 5.96
CA LYS A 121 2.73 -11.75 6.68
C LYS A 121 2.39 -10.83 7.82
N SER A 122 3.00 -11.06 8.99
CA SER A 122 3.05 -10.10 10.08
C SER A 122 4.31 -10.34 10.90
N ILE A 123 4.86 -9.28 11.48
CA ILE A 123 6.00 -9.38 12.40
C ILE A 123 5.54 -9.83 13.79
N SER A 124 4.30 -9.52 14.18
CA SER A 124 3.79 -9.72 15.54
C SER A 124 2.75 -10.83 15.68
N ASN A 125 2.06 -11.19 14.58
CA ASN A 125 0.96 -12.14 14.61
C ASN A 125 1.26 -13.37 13.76
N VAL A 126 0.74 -14.52 14.20
CA VAL A 126 0.68 -15.73 13.37
C VAL A 126 -0.31 -15.48 12.22
N GLN A 127 -0.21 -16.23 11.12
CA GLN A 127 -1.19 -16.19 10.04
C GLN A 127 -2.60 -16.46 10.60
N VAL A 128 -3.51 -15.50 10.38
CA VAL A 128 -4.92 -15.56 10.80
C VAL A 128 -5.81 -15.23 9.59
N GLU A 129 -7.00 -15.82 9.59
CA GLU A 129 -8.06 -15.59 8.62
C GLU A 129 -9.32 -15.11 9.34
N ALA A 130 -10.06 -14.21 8.70
CA ALA A 130 -11.31 -13.69 9.23
C ALA A 130 -12.32 -13.44 8.10
N ASP A 131 -13.58 -13.77 8.39
CA ASP A 131 -14.71 -13.51 7.52
C ASP A 131 -15.41 -12.22 7.97
N PHE A 132 -15.86 -11.42 7.02
CA PHE A 132 -16.57 -10.17 7.29
C PHE A 132 -17.62 -9.86 6.22
N TYR A 133 -18.53 -8.96 6.60
CA TYR A 133 -19.63 -8.46 5.77
C TYR A 133 -19.51 -6.92 5.71
N LEU A 134 -19.86 -6.33 4.57
CA LEU A 134 -19.85 -4.88 4.34
C LEU A 134 -21.28 -4.35 4.19
#